data_AF-A0A7V9BSA3-F1
#
_entry.id   AF-A0A7V9BSA3-F1
#
_cell.length_a   1.000
_cell.length_b   1.000
_cell.length_c   1.000
_cell.angle_alpha   90.00
_cell.angle_beta   90.00
_cell.angle_gamma   90.00
#
_symmetry.space_group_name_H-M   'P 1'
#
loop_
_entity.id
_entity.type
_entity.pdbx_description
1 polymer ?
#
loop_
_entity_poly.entity_id
_entity_poly.type
_entity_poly.pdbx_seq_one_letter_code
_entity_poly.pdbx_strand_id
1 'polypeptide(L)'
;AWRKALPSAWLLVPGFGAQGATLEDVRALSVPGAGGAGMLVTSSRAVLFPPAGSDDGAGWAAAIGRRAAGFAADLAWGSAGW
;
A
#
# COMPACT_ATOMS: atom_id res chain seq x y z
N ALA A 1 6.55 -13.32 -11.30
CA ALA A 1 5.93 -14.63 -11.61
C ALA A 1 4.40 -14.55 -11.68
N TRP A 2 3.71 -14.07 -10.64
CA TRP A 2 2.24 -14.00 -10.59
C TRP A 2 1.59 -13.17 -11.69
N ARG A 3 2.09 -11.96 -11.98
CA ARG A 3 1.54 -11.14 -13.08
C ARG A 3 1.61 -11.83 -14.45
N LYS A 4 2.63 -12.66 -14.69
CA LYS A 4 2.73 -13.45 -15.93
C LYS A 4 1.71 -14.60 -15.96
N ALA A 5 1.47 -15.25 -14.82
CA ALA A 5 0.52 -16.36 -14.70
C ALA A 5 -0.95 -15.89 -14.69
N LEU A 6 -1.20 -14.69 -14.17
CA LEU A 6 -2.53 -14.11 -13.99
C LEU A 6 -2.55 -12.68 -14.57
N PRO A 7 -2.47 -12.52 -15.90
CA PRO A 7 -2.23 -11.23 -16.53
C PRO A 7 -3.30 -10.18 -16.22
N SER A 8 -4.56 -10.60 -16.14
CA SER A 8 -5.71 -9.69 -15.97
C SER A 8 -6.33 -9.72 -14.57
N ALA A 9 -5.83 -10.56 -13.66
CA ALA A 9 -6.41 -10.68 -12.32
C ALA A 9 -6.00 -9.50 -11.43
N TRP A 10 -6.89 -9.15 -10.51
CA TRP A 10 -6.53 -8.35 -9.35
C TRP A 10 -5.73 -9.21 -8.36
N LEU A 11 -4.59 -8.70 -7.91
CA LEU A 11 -3.73 -9.38 -6.95
C LEU A 11 -3.85 -8.71 -5.58
N LEU A 12 -4.10 -9.50 -4.53
CA LEU A 12 -4.01 -9.04 -3.15
C LEU A 12 -2.53 -9.09 -2.71
N VAL A 13 -2.01 -7.98 -2.20
CA VAL A 13 -0.62 -7.85 -1.74
C VAL A 13 -0.62 -7.50 -0.25
N PRO A 14 -0.61 -8.50 0.65
CA PRO A 14 -0.60 -8.25 2.08
C PRO A 14 0.79 -7.90 2.60
N GLY A 15 0.86 -7.01 3.60
CA GLY A 15 2.03 -6.91 4.48
C GLY A 15 3.21 -6.09 3.95
N PHE A 16 2.97 -5.17 3.00
CA PHE A 16 3.97 -4.22 2.53
C PHE A 16 4.68 -3.49 3.68
N GLY A 17 6.00 -3.32 3.57
CA GLY A 17 6.86 -2.68 4.58
C GLY A 17 7.29 -3.61 5.72
N ALA A 18 6.35 -4.15 6.49
CA ALA A 18 6.68 -4.92 7.70
C ALA A 18 7.27 -6.32 7.44
N GLN A 19 7.02 -6.90 6.26
CA GLN A 19 7.45 -8.26 5.89
C GLN A 19 8.64 -8.27 4.91
N GLY A 20 9.29 -7.13 4.69
CA GLY A 20 10.48 -7.02 3.85
C GLY A 20 10.23 -6.90 2.34
N ALA A 21 8.96 -6.82 1.91
CA ALA A 21 8.62 -6.50 0.53
C ALA A 21 8.94 -5.02 0.21
N THR A 22 9.66 -4.78 -0.87
CA THR A 22 10.03 -3.42 -1.32
C THR A 22 8.99 -2.83 -2.26
N LEU A 23 9.15 -1.54 -2.58
CA LEU A 23 8.29 -0.86 -3.56
C LEU A 23 8.43 -1.48 -4.96
N GLU A 24 9.62 -1.93 -5.31
CA GLU A 24 9.93 -2.65 -6.55
C GLU A 24 9.17 -3.97 -6.64
N ASP A 25 9.07 -4.72 -5.54
CA ASP A 25 8.32 -5.98 -5.49
C ASP A 25 6.84 -5.74 -5.78
N VAL A 26 6.26 -4.67 -5.22
CA VAL A 26 4.86 -4.30 -5.48
C VAL A 26 4.67 -3.83 -6.92
N ARG A 27 5.58 -3.02 -7.45
CA ARG A 27 5.55 -2.54 -8.84
C ARG A 27 5.53 -3.68 -9.85
N ALA A 28 6.30 -4.73 -9.62
CA ALA A 28 6.34 -5.90 -10.49
C ALA A 28 5.00 -6.67 -10.55
N LEU A 29 4.07 -6.40 -9.64
CA LEU A 29 2.74 -6.99 -9.60
C LEU A 29 1.67 -6.13 -10.28
N SER A 30 1.95 -4.87 -10.64
CA SER A 30 0.99 -4.03 -11.35
C SER A 30 0.71 -4.54 -12.75
N VAL A 31 -0.43 -4.16 -13.32
CA VAL A 31 -0.65 -4.34 -14.76
C VAL A 31 0.25 -3.35 -15.51
N PRO A 32 1.04 -3.79 -16.51
CA PRO A 32 1.86 -2.90 -17.32
C PRO A 32 1.02 -1.81 -18.00
N GLY A 33 1.49 -0.56 -17.95
CA GLY A 33 0.78 0.59 -18.55
C GLY A 33 -0.49 1.05 -17.82
N ALA A 34 -0.81 0.47 -16.66
CA ALA A 34 -2.04 0.78 -15.92
C ALA A 34 -1.84 1.72 -14.72
N GLY A 35 -0.76 2.50 -14.70
CA GLY A 35 -0.52 3.49 -13.63
C GLY A 35 -0.52 2.90 -12.21
N GLY A 36 -0.02 1.67 -12.03
CA GLY A 36 -0.01 0.99 -10.73
C GLY A 36 -1.29 0.23 -10.38
N ALA A 37 -2.28 0.15 -11.28
CA ALA A 37 -3.51 -0.61 -11.05
C ALA A 37 -3.33 -2.14 -11.18
N GLY A 38 -4.39 -2.88 -10.85
CA GLY A 38 -4.45 -4.35 -10.92
C GLY A 38 -3.99 -5.07 -9.66
N MET A 39 -3.87 -4.33 -8.55
CA MET A 39 -3.54 -4.88 -7.24
C MET A 39 -4.18 -4.09 -6.10
N LEU A 40 -4.40 -4.78 -4.98
CA LEU A 40 -4.83 -4.21 -3.73
C LEU A 40 -3.74 -4.47 -2.68
N VAL A 41 -3.02 -3.42 -2.30
CA VAL A 41 -1.97 -3.52 -1.27
C VAL A 41 -2.60 -3.24 0.08
N THR A 42 -2.40 -4.12 1.06
CA THR A 42 -3.01 -3.98 2.39
C THR A 42 -1.97 -3.83 3.48
N SER A 43 -2.28 -2.95 4.44
CA SER A 43 -1.47 -2.70 5.63
C SER A 43 -2.38 -2.48 6.83
N SER A 44 -2.38 -3.43 7.77
CA SER A 44 -3.22 -3.35 8.97
C SER A 44 -2.46 -2.74 10.14
N ARG A 45 -1.47 -3.44 10.71
CA ARG A 45 -0.84 -3.00 11.97
C ARG A 45 -0.14 -1.66 11.87
N ALA A 46 0.55 -1.41 10.75
CA ALA A 46 1.27 -0.15 10.54
C ALA A 46 0.32 1.06 10.43
N VAL A 47 -0.94 0.86 10.04
CA VAL A 47 -1.96 1.92 9.96
C VAL A 47 -2.76 2.00 11.26
N LEU A 48 -3.30 0.87 11.73
CA LEU A 48 -4.27 0.82 12.82
C LEU A 48 -3.69 1.02 14.22
N PHE A 49 -2.37 0.88 14.42
CA PHE A 49 -1.72 1.03 15.73
C PHE A 49 -0.67 2.15 15.69
N PRO A 50 -1.09 3.43 15.73
CA PRO A 50 -0.19 4.58 15.80
C PRO A 50 0.75 4.52 17.02
N PRO A 51 1.91 5.21 16.97
CA PRO A 51 2.82 5.30 18.11
C PRO A 51 2.14 5.96 19.32
N ALA A 52 2.69 5.70 20.51
CA ALA A 52 2.19 6.22 21.78
C ALA A 52 2.04 7.75 21.77
N GLY A 53 1.10 8.28 22.56
CA GLY A 53 0.76 9.72 22.57
C GLY A 53 -0.41 10.08 21.65
N SER A 54 -1.17 9.08 21.17
CA SER A 54 -2.41 9.24 20.41
C SER A 54 -3.60 8.67 21.19
N ASP A 55 -3.53 8.72 22.52
CA ASP A 55 -4.27 7.79 23.39
C ASP A 55 -5.74 8.19 23.64
N ASP A 56 -6.17 9.36 23.18
CA ASP A 56 -7.57 9.75 23.13
C ASP A 56 -8.23 9.35 21.79
N GLY A 57 -9.57 9.19 21.78
CA GLY A 57 -10.28 8.68 20.60
C GLY A 57 -10.14 9.55 19.35
N ALA A 58 -10.04 10.87 19.51
CA ALA A 58 -9.91 11.81 18.40
C ALA A 58 -8.49 11.80 17.81
N GLY A 59 -7.47 11.80 18.66
CA GLY A 59 -6.06 11.70 18.33
C GLY A 59 -5.71 10.36 17.70
N TRP A 60 -6.29 9.27 18.19
CA TRP A 60 -6.17 7.93 17.60
C TRP A 60 -6.68 7.90 16.16
N ALA A 61 -7.90 8.38 15.93
CA ALA A 61 -8.50 8.42 14.59
C ALA A 61 -7.69 9.30 13.62
N ALA A 62 -7.24 10.47 14.07
CA ALA A 62 -6.40 11.35 13.27
C ALA A 62 -5.04 10.71 12.95
N ALA A 63 -4.45 9.97 13.88
CA ALA A 63 -3.19 9.27 13.68
C ALA A 63 -3.32 8.12 12.68
N ILE A 64 -4.41 7.34 12.74
CA ILE A 64 -4.75 6.33 11.71
C ILE A 64 -4.86 7.00 10.35
N GLY A 65 -5.61 8.11 10.24
CA GLY A 65 -5.78 8.83 8.98
C GLY A 65 -4.45 9.29 8.37
N ARG A 66 -3.56 9.86 9.18
CA ARG A 66 -2.22 10.26 8.73
C ARG A 66 -1.39 9.07 8.23
N ARG A 67 -1.43 7.94 8.93
CA ARG A 67 -0.70 6.74 8.52
C ARG A 67 -1.25 6.11 7.25
N ALA A 68 -2.57 6.09 7.09
CA ALA A 68 -3.21 5.65 5.86
C ALA A 68 -2.82 6.53 4.66
N ALA A 69 -2.81 7.86 4.85
CA ALA A 69 -2.38 8.80 3.82
C ALA A 69 -0.90 8.64 3.46
N GLY A 70 -0.02 8.49 4.46
CA GLY A 70 1.41 8.23 4.22
C GLY A 70 1.64 6.93 3.45
N PHE A 71 0.98 5.84 3.86
CA PHE A 71 1.03 4.55 3.15
C PHE A 71 0.54 4.68 1.70
N ALA A 72 -0.54 5.41 1.45
CA ALA A 72 -1.02 5.66 0.09
C ALA A 72 -0.02 6.50 -0.73
N ALA A 73 0.65 7.48 -0.11
CA ALA A 73 1.66 8.30 -0.77
C ALA A 73 2.93 7.50 -1.12
N ASP A 74 3.38 6.61 -0.24
CA ASP A 74 4.51 5.69 -0.51
C ASP A 74 4.20 4.79 -1.72
N LEU A 75 2.93 4.43 -1.92
CA LEU A 75 2.45 3.64 -3.04
C LEU A 75 2.06 4.47 -4.27
N ALA A 76 2.01 5.80 -4.16
CA ALA A 76 1.66 6.67 -5.26
C ALA A 76 2.87 6.86 -6.18
N TRP A 77 3.05 5.94 -7.13
CA TRP A 77 3.98 6.13 -8.25
C TRP A 77 3.20 6.18 -9.56
N GLY A 78 3.53 7.14 -10.42
CA GLY A 78 3.08 7.13 -11.82
C GLY A 78 1.70 7.73 -12.10
N SER A 79 1.34 8.86 -11.49
CA SER A 79 0.36 9.79 -12.11
C SER A 79 1.01 10.77 -13.09
N ALA A 80 2.34 10.86 -13.11
CA ALA A 80 3.10 11.71 -14.02
C ALA A 80 3.67 10.88 -15.17
N GLY A 81 2.96 10.90 -16.30
CA GLY A 81 3.50 10.61 -17.64
C GLY A 81 3.81 9.16 -17.96
N TRP A 82 2.78 8.39 -18.36
CA TRP A 82 2.88 7.25 -19.26
C TRP A 82 1.62 7.19 -20.12
#